data_AF-A0A7S3QHZ0-F1
#
_entry.id   AF-A0A7S3QHZ0-F1
#
_cell.length_a   1.000
_cell.length_b   1.000
_cell.length_c   1.000
_cell.angle_alpha   90.00
_cell.angle_beta   90.00
_cell.angle_gamma   90.00
#
_symmetry.space_group_name_H-M   'P 1'
#
loop_
_entity.id
_entity.type
_entity.pdbx_description
1 polymer ?
#
loop_
_entity_poly.entity_id
_entity_poly.type
_entity_poly.pdbx_seq_one_letter_code
_entity_poly.pdbx_strand_id
1 'polypeptide(L)'
;MKAFNLHVAVISTVLAISPTQSAALACGIKGVTKPCLGDAEDRYSADASYNLTEQNSFWESLEGLYVQDMKFFFEDGTPETNYTAGLPEGLGTFDMSKAKSFVNITVDGSRFYYHRYVMAKHNSDGPEGMQLPGLV
;
A
#
# COMPACT_ATOMS: atom_id res chain seq x y z
N MET A 1 -3.33 23.52 -61.14
CA MET A 1 -4.59 24.24 -60.90
C MET A 1 -4.68 24.57 -59.42
N LYS A 2 -4.91 25.84 -59.07
CA LYS A 2 -5.10 26.34 -57.70
C LYS A 2 -6.58 26.25 -57.31
N ALA A 3 -6.85 25.85 -56.06
CA ALA A 3 -7.98 26.16 -55.15
C ALA A 3 -8.07 24.98 -54.13
N PHE A 4 -8.38 25.07 -52.83
CA PHE A 4 -9.28 25.84 -51.96
C PHE A 4 -8.60 25.91 -50.55
N ASN A 5 -8.61 27.01 -49.78
CA ASN A 5 -9.59 27.37 -48.71
C ASN A 5 -9.85 26.23 -47.69
N LEU A 6 -10.07 26.41 -46.39
CA LEU A 6 -10.09 27.51 -45.42
C LEU A 6 -10.57 26.83 -44.11
N HIS A 7 -9.90 27.06 -42.97
CA HIS A 7 -10.35 26.86 -41.57
C HIS A 7 -10.72 25.45 -41.08
N VAL A 8 -10.06 24.99 -39.99
CA VAL A 8 -10.70 24.89 -38.66
C VAL A 8 -9.60 25.07 -37.61
N ALA A 9 -9.78 26.09 -36.78
CA ALA A 9 -9.04 26.29 -35.55
C ALA A 9 -9.41 25.16 -34.56
N VAL A 10 -8.45 24.37 -34.10
CA VAL A 10 -8.60 23.62 -32.86
C VAL A 10 -7.82 24.40 -31.80
N ILE A 11 -8.56 25.33 -31.20
CA ILE A 11 -8.17 26.05 -30.00
C ILE A 11 -8.08 25.05 -28.85
N SER A 12 -6.93 25.06 -28.20
CA SER A 12 -6.71 24.88 -26.76
C SER A 12 -7.76 24.09 -25.97
N THR A 13 -7.44 22.83 -25.66
CA THR A 13 -7.92 22.20 -24.42
C THR A 13 -6.90 21.17 -23.89
N VAL A 14 -5.65 21.61 -23.69
CA VAL A 14 -4.65 20.87 -22.89
C VAL A 14 -4.14 21.77 -21.78
N LEU A 15 -5.06 22.39 -21.04
CA LEU A 15 -4.77 23.26 -19.89
C LEU A 15 -5.82 22.99 -18.80
N ALA A 16 -5.82 21.78 -18.25
CA ALA A 16 -6.45 21.48 -16.95
C ALA A 16 -5.98 20.15 -16.33
N ILE A 17 -4.84 19.58 -16.76
CA ILE A 17 -4.15 18.56 -15.95
C ILE A 17 -2.93 19.24 -15.31
N SER A 18 -3.17 20.38 -14.66
CA SER A 18 -2.25 20.79 -13.62
C SER A 18 -2.38 19.72 -12.55
N PRO A 19 -1.34 18.96 -12.18
CA PRO A 19 -1.39 18.24 -10.92
C PRO A 19 -1.76 19.31 -9.89
N THR A 20 -2.85 19.12 -9.15
CA THR A 20 -3.10 19.89 -7.94
C THR A 20 -1.82 19.76 -7.14
N GLN A 21 -0.96 20.78 -7.18
CA GLN A 21 0.19 20.84 -6.30
C GLN A 21 -0.37 20.58 -4.93
N SER A 22 0.15 19.55 -4.26
CA SER A 22 -0.26 19.26 -2.88
C SER A 22 -0.17 20.57 -2.11
N ALA A 23 -1.26 20.97 -1.44
CA ALA A 23 -1.31 22.19 -0.62
C ALA A 23 -0.14 22.24 0.39
N ALA A 24 0.46 21.08 0.70
CA ALA A 24 1.68 20.93 1.48
C ALA A 24 2.91 21.66 0.88
N LEU A 25 3.05 21.77 -0.44
CA LEU A 25 4.16 22.50 -1.08
C LEU A 25 4.04 24.02 -0.96
N ALA A 26 2.82 24.55 -0.95
CA ALA A 26 2.56 25.98 -0.73
C ALA A 26 2.88 26.42 0.71
N CYS A 27 2.85 25.47 1.65
CA CYS A 27 3.12 25.70 3.07
C CYS A 27 4.63 25.72 3.42
N GLY A 28 5.52 25.59 2.42
CA GLY A 28 6.95 25.73 2.57
C GLY A 28 7.67 24.44 3.00
N ILE A 29 8.84 24.19 2.39
CA ILE A 29 9.75 23.05 2.64
C ILE A 29 10.53 23.26 3.97
N LYS A 30 9.87 23.78 5.01
CA LYS A 30 10.33 23.75 6.41
C LYS A 30 9.35 22.93 7.25
N GLY A 31 8.93 21.82 6.66
CA GLY A 31 7.91 20.92 7.17
C GLY A 31 8.18 20.50 8.60
N VAL A 32 7.08 20.27 9.33
CA VAL A 32 6.94 19.71 10.67
C VAL A 32 6.51 20.71 11.77
N THR A 33 6.73 22.03 11.67
CA THR A 33 6.38 22.96 12.77
C THR A 33 5.43 24.13 12.43
N LYS A 34 4.11 23.84 12.39
CA LYS A 34 2.90 24.72 12.54
C LYS A 34 2.67 25.83 11.47
N PRO A 35 1.47 26.45 11.32
CA PRO A 35 0.08 26.02 11.47
C PRO A 35 -0.67 25.86 10.12
N CYS A 36 0.01 26.01 8.97
CA CYS A 36 -0.66 26.03 7.66
C CYS A 36 -1.32 24.69 7.28
N LEU A 37 -0.85 23.56 7.82
CA LEU A 37 -1.55 22.27 7.66
C LEU A 37 -2.89 22.26 8.40
N GLY A 38 -2.97 22.92 9.56
CA GLY A 38 -4.18 22.95 10.38
C GLY A 38 -5.34 23.70 9.73
N ASP A 39 -5.02 24.80 9.05
CA ASP A 39 -6.02 25.67 8.41
C ASP A 39 -6.34 25.26 6.96
N ALA A 40 -5.44 24.53 6.29
CA ALA A 40 -5.60 24.11 4.89
C ALA A 40 -6.05 22.66 4.72
N GLU A 41 -5.93 21.81 5.75
CA GLU A 41 -6.47 20.45 5.71
C GLU A 41 -7.66 20.33 6.64
N ASP A 42 -8.83 20.07 6.05
CA ASP A 42 -10.10 19.92 6.77
C ASP A 42 -9.99 18.96 7.95
N ARG A 43 -9.15 17.92 7.90
CA ARG A 43 -8.95 16.96 9.00
C ARG A 43 -8.52 17.57 10.34
N TYR A 44 -7.99 18.79 10.35
CA TYR A 44 -7.59 19.51 11.56
C TYR A 44 -8.58 20.61 11.97
N SER A 45 -9.66 20.80 11.21
CA SER A 45 -10.80 21.63 11.61
C SER A 45 -11.49 21.02 12.83
N ALA A 46 -11.90 21.87 13.77
CA ALA A 46 -12.70 21.44 14.92
C ALA A 46 -14.07 20.86 14.51
N ASP A 47 -14.54 21.22 13.31
CA ASP A 47 -15.84 20.78 12.77
C ASP A 47 -15.72 19.56 11.84
N ALA A 48 -14.50 19.09 11.55
CA ALA A 48 -14.32 17.94 10.68
C ALA A 48 -14.67 16.63 11.40
N SER A 49 -15.22 15.69 10.61
CA SER A 49 -15.51 14.36 11.12
C SER A 49 -14.25 13.69 11.64
N TYR A 50 -14.36 12.97 12.75
CA TYR A 50 -13.28 12.12 13.24
C TYR A 50 -13.07 10.88 12.36
N ASN A 51 -14.01 10.58 11.46
CA ASN A 51 -13.97 9.42 10.58
C ASN A 51 -13.17 9.70 9.31
N LEU A 52 -12.07 8.96 9.11
CA LEU A 52 -11.19 9.12 7.95
C LEU A 52 -11.92 8.88 6.62
N THR A 53 -12.87 7.96 6.57
CA THR A 53 -13.64 7.69 5.34
C THR A 53 -14.56 8.85 4.97
N GLU A 54 -15.03 9.62 5.95
CA GLU A 54 -15.81 10.85 5.74
C GLU A 54 -14.92 12.03 5.34
N GLN A 55 -13.65 12.05 5.77
CA GLN A 55 -12.69 13.08 5.38
C GLN A 55 -12.17 12.89 3.94
N ASN A 56 -11.95 11.65 3.51
CA ASN A 56 -11.44 11.36 2.17
C ASN A 56 -11.79 9.92 1.74
N SER A 57 -12.43 9.78 0.57
CA SER A 57 -12.82 8.48 0.00
C SER A 57 -11.65 7.56 -0.35
N PHE A 58 -10.42 8.09 -0.41
CA PHE A 58 -9.20 7.28 -0.46
C PHE A 58 -9.16 6.23 0.66
N TRP A 59 -9.56 6.58 1.88
CA TRP A 59 -9.47 5.65 3.01
C TRP A 59 -10.45 4.48 2.90
N GLU A 60 -11.67 4.75 2.43
CA GLU A 60 -12.66 3.70 2.14
C GLU A 60 -12.14 2.77 1.03
N SER A 61 -11.45 3.31 0.02
CA SER A 61 -10.89 2.51 -1.07
C SER A 61 -9.79 1.51 -0.67
N LEU A 62 -9.22 1.67 0.54
CA LEU A 62 -8.18 0.78 1.08
C LEU A 62 -8.75 -0.36 1.94
N GLU A 63 -10.02 -0.30 2.33
CA GLU A 63 -10.60 -1.32 3.18
C GLU A 63 -10.79 -2.63 2.42
N GLY A 64 -10.47 -3.74 3.06
CA GLY A 64 -10.74 -5.06 2.51
C GLY A 64 -9.71 -6.12 2.85
N LEU A 65 -9.96 -7.29 2.27
CA LEU A 65 -9.11 -8.46 2.34
C LEU A 65 -8.32 -8.61 1.05
N TYR A 66 -7.00 -8.53 1.17
CA TYR A 66 -6.07 -8.64 0.06
C TYR A 66 -5.24 -9.91 0.16
N VAL A 67 -4.95 -10.50 -0.99
CA VAL A 67 -4.01 -11.61 -1.12
C VAL A 67 -2.84 -11.14 -1.96
N GLN A 68 -1.62 -11.35 -1.47
CA GLN A 68 -0.39 -10.98 -2.14
C GLN A 68 0.49 -12.21 -2.32
N ASP A 69 0.97 -12.43 -3.54
CA ASP A 69 2.09 -13.33 -3.78
C ASP A 69 3.40 -12.61 -3.43
N MET A 70 4.20 -13.24 -2.57
CA MET A 70 5.45 -12.67 -2.06
C MET A 70 6.64 -13.54 -2.46
N LYS A 71 7.73 -12.87 -2.81
CA LYS A 71 9.01 -13.51 -3.08
C LYS A 71 10.10 -12.73 -2.36
N PHE A 72 10.81 -13.42 -1.49
CA PHE A 72 11.96 -12.88 -0.79
C PHE A 72 13.23 -13.23 -1.56
N PHE A 73 14.18 -12.29 -1.55
CA PHE A 73 15.47 -12.42 -2.19
C PHE A 73 16.54 -11.93 -1.23
N PHE A 74 17.71 -12.57 -1.25
CA PHE A 74 18.90 -12.05 -0.60
C PHE A 74 19.45 -10.83 -1.34
N GLU A 75 20.44 -10.15 -0.76
CA GLU A 75 21.08 -8.97 -1.36
C GLU A 75 21.73 -9.27 -2.72
N ASP A 76 22.13 -10.52 -2.96
CA ASP A 76 22.68 -10.99 -4.24
C ASP A 76 21.61 -11.31 -5.31
N GLY A 77 20.34 -11.12 -4.98
CA GLY A 77 19.20 -11.39 -5.84
C GLY A 77 18.81 -12.87 -5.95
N THR A 78 19.43 -13.76 -5.18
CA THR A 78 19.02 -15.17 -5.12
C THR A 78 17.74 -15.32 -4.28
N PRO A 79 16.80 -16.21 -4.66
CA PRO A 79 15.59 -16.41 -3.88
C PRO A 79 15.90 -16.94 -2.47
N GLU A 80 15.19 -16.40 -1.48
CA GLU A 80 15.35 -16.83 -0.09
C GLU A 80 14.54 -18.10 0.17
N THR A 81 15.20 -19.25 0.06
CA THR A 81 14.56 -20.56 0.21
C THR A 81 14.81 -21.23 1.55
N ASN A 82 15.65 -20.66 2.44
CA ASN A 82 16.04 -21.27 3.71
C ASN A 82 15.97 -20.26 4.86
N TYR A 83 14.81 -19.61 5.01
CA TYR A 83 14.61 -18.60 6.05
C TYR A 83 14.47 -19.25 7.44
N THR A 84 15.20 -18.71 8.42
CA THR A 84 15.13 -19.10 9.85
C THR A 84 15.09 -17.91 10.80
N ALA A 85 15.26 -16.68 10.29
CA ALA A 85 15.63 -15.55 11.12
C ALA A 85 14.56 -15.22 12.18
N GLY A 86 14.94 -15.40 13.45
CA GLY A 86 14.12 -15.12 14.62
C GLY A 86 13.25 -16.28 15.12
N LEU A 87 13.32 -17.45 14.49
CA LEU A 87 12.62 -18.64 14.96
C LEU A 87 13.47 -19.39 15.99
N PRO A 88 12.86 -19.91 17.08
CA PRO A 88 13.52 -20.84 17.99
C PRO A 88 14.24 -21.98 17.24
N GLU A 89 15.38 -22.40 17.78
CA GLU A 89 16.07 -23.60 17.30
C GLU A 89 15.11 -24.80 17.29
N GLY A 90 15.18 -25.62 16.24
CA GLY A 90 14.32 -26.80 16.07
C GLY A 90 13.09 -26.60 15.19
N LEU A 91 12.71 -25.36 14.86
CA LEU A 91 11.55 -25.08 13.98
C LEU A 91 11.82 -25.22 12.48
N GLY A 92 13.00 -25.72 12.09
CA GLY A 92 13.35 -25.95 10.68
C GLY A 92 13.56 -24.67 9.87
N THR A 93 13.44 -24.79 8.54
CA THR A 93 13.63 -23.67 7.60
C THR A 93 12.41 -23.56 6.68
N PHE A 94 12.18 -22.36 6.15
CA PHE A 94 11.02 -22.08 5.29
C PHE A 94 11.45 -21.54 3.91
N ASP A 95 10.72 -21.92 2.87
CA ASP A 95 10.84 -21.40 1.52
C ASP A 95 9.99 -20.13 1.37
N MET A 96 10.66 -18.98 1.49
CA MET A 96 10.06 -17.65 1.33
C MET A 96 10.00 -17.20 -0.14
N SER A 97 10.54 -17.98 -1.08
CA SER A 97 10.51 -17.66 -2.52
C SER A 97 9.11 -17.83 -3.14
N LYS A 98 8.19 -18.47 -2.41
CA LYS A 98 6.80 -18.74 -2.81
C LYS A 98 5.81 -18.47 -1.67
N ALA A 99 6.10 -17.46 -0.85
CA ALA A 99 5.23 -17.11 0.26
C ALA A 99 3.92 -16.46 -0.24
N LYS A 100 2.84 -16.64 0.52
CA LYS A 100 1.59 -15.91 0.36
C LYS A 100 1.37 -15.01 1.56
N SER A 101 0.87 -13.81 1.33
CA SER A 101 0.44 -12.91 2.39
C SER A 101 -1.04 -12.58 2.27
N PHE A 102 -1.69 -12.54 3.42
CA PHE A 102 -3.09 -12.16 3.56
C PHE A 102 -3.11 -10.90 4.40
N VAL A 103 -3.72 -9.84 3.87
CA VAL A 103 -3.77 -8.54 4.52
C VAL A 103 -5.23 -8.17 4.72
N ASN A 104 -5.58 -7.80 5.94
CA ASN A 104 -6.86 -7.20 6.26
C ASN A 104 -6.63 -5.74 6.66
N ILE A 105 -7.26 -4.83 5.91
CA ILE A 105 -7.21 -3.39 6.16
C ILE A 105 -8.61 -2.95 6.56
N THR A 106 -8.70 -2.27 7.69
CA THR A 106 -9.95 -1.64 8.15
C THR A 106 -9.67 -0.23 8.65
N VAL A 107 -10.61 0.68 8.41
CA VAL A 107 -10.56 2.06 8.87
C VAL A 107 -11.75 2.30 9.79
N ASP A 108 -11.48 2.71 11.02
CA ASP A 108 -12.53 2.99 12.02
C ASP A 108 -12.23 4.31 12.73
N GLY A 109 -13.12 5.29 12.54
CA GLY A 109 -12.90 6.65 13.01
C GLY A 109 -11.59 7.21 12.45
N SER A 110 -10.71 7.67 13.35
CA SER A 110 -9.40 8.19 12.97
C SER A 110 -8.28 7.13 12.89
N ARG A 111 -8.64 5.84 12.91
CA ARG A 111 -7.67 4.74 13.06
C ARG A 111 -7.62 3.87 11.83
N PHE A 112 -6.40 3.58 11.41
CA PHE A 112 -6.08 2.62 10.35
C PHE A 112 -5.54 1.34 10.99
N TYR A 113 -6.18 0.21 10.72
CA TYR A 113 -5.78 -1.09 11.21
C TYR A 113 -5.23 -1.92 10.05
N TYR A 114 -4.07 -2.53 10.28
CA TYR A 114 -3.38 -3.36 9.30
C TYR A 114 -3.00 -4.68 9.95
N HIS A 115 -3.64 -5.77 9.53
CA HIS A 115 -3.33 -7.11 9.98
C HIS A 115 -2.78 -7.92 8.82
N ARG A 116 -1.57 -8.45 8.98
CA ARG A 116 -0.90 -9.23 7.95
C ARG A 116 -0.50 -10.60 8.48
N TYR A 117 -0.86 -11.61 7.73
CA TYR A 117 -0.33 -12.96 7.87
C TYR A 117 0.57 -13.27 6.68
N VAL A 118 1.69 -13.94 6.93
CA VAL A 118 2.59 -14.46 5.90
C VAL A 118 2.69 -15.95 6.09
N MET A 119 2.41 -16.70 5.03
CA MET A 119 2.48 -18.15 4.99
C MET A 119 3.56 -18.55 4.01
N ALA A 120 4.53 -19.33 4.49
CA ALA A 120 5.60 -19.89 3.69
C ALA A 120 5.61 -21.41 3.83
N LYS A 121 6.12 -22.08 2.81
CA LYS A 121 6.23 -23.54 2.82
C LYS A 121 7.36 -23.93 3.77
N HIS A 122 7.11 -24.87 4.68
CA HIS A 122 8.18 -25.49 5.46
C HIS A 122 9.04 -26.40 4.57
N ASN A 123 10.37 -26.39 4.73
CA ASN A 123 11.30 -27.13 3.86
C ASN A 123 11.48 -28.60 4.22
N SER A 124 11.19 -28.99 5.47
CA SER A 124 11.04 -30.39 5.84
C SER A 124 9.56 -30.78 5.92
N ASP A 125 9.26 -32.08 5.88
CA ASP A 125 8.06 -32.57 6.54
C ASP A 125 8.18 -32.17 8.02
N GLY A 126 7.22 -31.41 8.54
CA GLY A 126 7.42 -30.48 9.66
C GLY A 126 8.16 -31.08 10.88
N PRO A 127 8.95 -30.27 11.60
CA PRO A 127 9.62 -30.71 12.83
C PRO A 127 8.58 -31.23 13.84
N GLU A 128 8.93 -32.31 14.54
CA GLU A 128 8.15 -32.85 15.67
C GLU A 128 6.69 -33.25 15.36
N GLY A 129 6.40 -33.74 14.14
CA GLY A 129 5.09 -34.33 13.85
C GLY A 129 4.00 -33.33 13.47
N MET A 130 4.36 -32.10 13.10
CA MET A 130 3.44 -31.19 12.42
C MET A 130 3.19 -31.66 10.98
N GLN A 131 2.13 -32.45 10.79
CA GLN A 131 1.63 -32.84 9.47
C GLN A 131 0.70 -31.76 8.91
N LEU A 132 0.77 -31.52 7.59
CA LEU A 132 -0.22 -30.71 6.90
C LEU A 132 -1.60 -31.37 7.02
N PRO A 133 -2.68 -30.61 7.24
CA PRO A 133 -4.03 -31.17 7.26
C PRO A 133 -4.32 -31.89 5.93
N GLY A 134 -4.66 -33.18 5.99
CA GLY A 134 -5.07 -33.98 4.82
C GLY A 134 -4.04 -34.98 4.27
N LEU A 135 -2.91 -35.20 4.96
CA LEU A 135 -1.94 -36.26 4.64
C LEU A 135 -1.94 -37.38 5.70
N VAL A 136 -3.13 -37.91 6.02
CA VAL A 136 -3.31 -39.14 6.82
C VAL A 136 -3.91 -40.23 5.95
#